data_AF-A0A5M9JBK8-F1
#
_entry.id   AF-A0A5M9JBK8-F1
#
_cell.length_a   1.000
_cell.length_b   1.000
_cell.length_c   1.000
_cell.angle_alpha   90.00
_cell.angle_beta   90.00
_cell.angle_gamma   90.00
#
_symmetry.space_group_name_H-M   'P 1'
#
loop_
_entity.id
_entity.type
_entity.pdbx_description
1 polymer ?
#
loop_
_entity_poly.entity_id
_entity_poly.type
_entity_poly.pdbx_seq_one_letter_code
_entity_poly.pdbx_strand_id
1 'polypeptide(L)'
;MSACPACDRPLILPPAFAYIALKFPRIRASLDCDRTLPRCKDCDQAAAEKRAADAILPPPYYINSVAQIKKQIDLTQELIKAGVRREELELELPSLMREGVIRLQKRDANIRSAWHGYWEIWGWEEGQPSP
;
A
#
# COMPACT_ATOMS: atom_id res chain seq x y z
N MET A 1 10.91 20.95 -23.83
CA MET A 1 10.62 19.91 -22.82
C MET A 1 10.03 18.72 -23.56
N SER A 2 10.59 17.52 -23.39
CA SER A 2 10.01 16.30 -23.94
C SER A 2 8.78 15.89 -23.13
N ALA A 3 7.72 15.46 -23.82
CA ALA A 3 6.51 14.91 -23.20
C ALA A 3 6.64 13.39 -23.03
N CYS A 4 5.96 12.85 -22.04
CA CYS A 4 5.86 11.42 -21.83
C CYS A 4 5.01 10.78 -22.93
N PRO A 5 5.48 9.74 -23.64
CA PRO A 5 4.71 9.12 -24.71
C PRO A 5 3.46 8.36 -24.21
N ALA A 6 3.34 8.11 -22.91
CA ALA A 6 2.22 7.37 -22.33
C ALA A 6 1.07 8.27 -21.86
N CYS A 7 1.33 9.52 -21.51
CA CYS A 7 0.34 10.40 -20.87
C CYS A 7 0.46 11.88 -21.24
N ASP A 8 1.35 12.22 -22.17
CA ASP A 8 1.64 13.58 -22.67
C ASP A 8 2.11 14.60 -21.61
N ARG A 9 2.31 14.15 -20.36
CA ARG A 9 2.82 14.99 -19.28
C ARG A 9 4.30 15.31 -19.44
N PRO A 10 4.78 16.46 -18.94
CA PRO A 10 6.20 16.82 -19.02
C PRO A 10 7.11 15.78 -18.36
N LEU A 11 8.21 15.43 -19.04
CA LEU A 11 9.31 14.70 -18.40
C LEU A 11 10.16 15.69 -17.60
N ILE A 12 10.43 15.35 -16.35
CA ILE A 12 11.23 16.18 -15.44
C ILE A 12 12.42 15.39 -14.89
N LEU A 13 13.47 16.11 -14.51
CA LEU A 13 14.61 15.50 -13.84
C LEU A 13 14.24 15.10 -12.41
N PRO A 14 14.63 13.90 -11.96
CA PRO A 14 14.46 13.48 -10.58
C PRO A 14 15.25 14.37 -9.62
N PRO A 15 14.76 14.59 -8.39
CA PRO A 15 15.52 15.30 -7.37
C PRO A 15 16.88 14.65 -7.11
N ALA A 16 17.89 15.48 -6.84
CA ALA A 16 19.21 15.01 -6.48
C ALA A 16 19.19 14.13 -5.21
N PHE A 17 20.15 13.20 -5.09
CA PHE A 17 20.30 12.34 -3.91
C PHE A 17 20.32 13.14 -2.61
N ALA A 18 21.05 14.25 -2.57
CA ALA A 18 21.14 15.12 -1.40
C ALA A 18 19.80 15.73 -1.01
N TYR A 19 18.95 16.09 -1.99
CA TYR A 19 17.62 16.61 -1.72
C TYR A 19 16.76 15.55 -1.01
N ILE A 20 16.74 14.32 -1.53
CA ILE A 20 15.99 13.22 -0.92
C ILE A 20 16.48 12.94 0.51
N ALA A 21 17.81 12.85 0.71
CA ALA A 21 18.38 12.59 2.03
C ALA A 21 18.06 13.69 3.06
N LEU A 22 18.04 14.96 2.64
CA LEU A 22 17.75 16.10 3.52
C LEU A 22 16.26 16.25 3.83
N LYS A 23 15.39 16.11 2.82
CA LYS A 23 13.94 16.29 3.00
C LYS A 23 13.24 15.06 3.55
N PHE A 24 13.75 13.88 3.24
CA PHE A 24 13.10 12.60 3.55
C PHE A 24 14.10 11.63 4.18
N PRO A 25 14.57 11.87 5.42
CA PRO A 25 15.65 11.10 6.03
C PRO A 25 15.33 9.61 6.27
N ARG A 26 14.05 9.24 6.23
CA ARG A 26 13.59 7.83 6.32
C ARG A 26 13.58 7.10 4.98
N ILE A 27 13.78 7.82 3.87
CA ILE A 27 13.76 7.27 2.52
C ILE A 27 15.18 7.22 1.99
N ARG A 28 15.62 6.03 1.60
CA ARG A 28 16.90 5.86 0.92
C ARG A 28 16.70 6.11 -0.57
N ALA A 29 17.44 7.05 -1.14
CA ALA A 29 17.38 7.30 -2.57
C ALA A 29 17.88 6.08 -3.37
N SER A 30 17.14 5.66 -4.40
CA SER A 30 17.50 4.52 -5.25
C SER A 30 18.78 4.80 -6.02
N LEU A 31 19.76 3.91 -5.94
CA LEU A 31 21.02 4.01 -6.69
C LEU A 31 20.88 3.54 -8.15
N ASP A 32 19.83 2.77 -8.45
CA ASP A 32 19.57 2.24 -9.79
C ASP A 32 18.89 3.26 -10.70
N CYS A 33 18.34 4.34 -10.13
CA CYS A 33 17.77 5.44 -10.89
C CYS A 33 18.85 6.41 -11.36
N ASP A 34 19.09 6.46 -12.68
CA ASP A 34 19.82 7.56 -13.30
C ASP A 34 19.00 8.86 -13.20
N ARG A 35 19.50 9.81 -12.40
CA ARG A 35 18.84 11.11 -12.14
C ARG A 35 19.20 12.18 -13.17
N THR A 36 20.06 11.86 -14.13
CA THR A 36 20.40 12.75 -15.24
C THR A 36 19.43 12.61 -16.42
N LEU A 37 18.60 11.57 -16.40
CA LEU A 37 17.59 11.30 -17.42
C LEU A 37 16.20 11.78 -16.99
N PRO A 38 15.47 12.55 -17.82
CA PRO A 38 14.10 12.94 -17.56
C PRO A 38 13.15 11.75 -17.47
N ARG A 39 12.21 11.78 -16.51
CA ARG A 39 11.18 10.75 -16.31
C ARG A 39 9.82 11.36 -16.00
N CYS A 40 8.76 10.61 -16.26
CA CYS A 40 7.40 11.03 -15.97
C CYS A 40 7.04 10.70 -14.53
N LYS A 41 7.05 11.72 -13.66
CA LYS A 41 6.63 11.60 -12.27
C LYS A 41 5.19 11.09 -12.14
N ASP A 42 4.29 11.57 -12.99
CA ASP A 42 2.87 11.20 -12.97
C ASP A 42 2.67 9.70 -13.30
N CYS A 43 3.42 9.15 -14.27
CA CYS A 43 3.37 7.73 -14.57
C CYS A 43 3.93 6.87 -13.43
N ASP A 44 5.02 7.29 -12.79
CA ASP A 44 5.58 6.57 -11.64
C ASP A 44 4.61 6.57 -10.46
N GLN A 45 3.95 7.72 -10.22
CA GLN A 45 2.92 7.86 -9.20
C GLN A 45 1.73 6.95 -9.52
N ALA A 46 1.18 7.02 -10.74
CA ALA A 46 0.07 6.18 -11.16
C ALA A 46 0.41 4.68 -11.05
N ALA A 47 1.65 4.30 -11.34
CA ALA A 47 2.13 2.92 -11.17
C ALA A 47 2.22 2.51 -9.69
N ALA A 48 2.62 3.40 -8.79
CA ALA A 48 2.64 3.15 -7.35
C ALA A 48 1.22 3.05 -6.78
N GLU A 49 0.33 3.98 -7.18
CA GLU A 49 -1.10 3.97 -6.82
C GLU A 49 -1.79 2.68 -7.25
N LYS A 50 -1.56 2.25 -8.50
CA LYS A 50 -2.10 0.98 -8.99
C LYS A 50 -1.62 -0.20 -8.14
N ARG A 51 -0.31 -0.30 -7.86
CA ARG A 51 0.24 -1.37 -7.01
C ARG A 51 -0.29 -1.31 -5.57
N ALA A 52 -0.53 -0.12 -5.04
CA ALA A 52 -1.17 0.07 -3.73
C ALA A 52 -2.64 -0.37 -3.73
N ALA A 53 -3.38 -0.08 -4.81
CA ALA A 53 -4.75 -0.57 -5.00
C ALA A 53 -4.79 -2.11 -5.11
N ASP A 54 -3.88 -2.70 -5.87
CA ASP A 54 -3.72 -4.16 -5.98
C ASP A 54 -3.36 -4.80 -4.63
N ALA A 55 -2.67 -4.09 -3.73
CA ALA A 55 -2.42 -4.58 -2.37
C ALA A 55 -3.71 -4.63 -1.51
N ILE A 56 -4.70 -3.78 -1.80
CA ILE A 56 -6.01 -3.77 -1.13
C ILE A 56 -6.95 -4.80 -1.74
N LEU A 57 -6.98 -4.87 -3.07
CA LEU A 57 -7.83 -5.74 -3.88
C LEU A 57 -6.95 -6.59 -4.81
N PRO A 58 -6.31 -7.64 -4.28
CA PRO A 58 -5.37 -8.42 -5.06
C PRO A 58 -6.05 -9.14 -6.24
N PRO A 59 -5.49 -9.03 -7.45
CA PRO A 59 -5.93 -9.84 -8.58
C PRO A 59 -5.62 -11.33 -8.32
N PRO A 60 -6.31 -12.26 -9.00
CA PRO A 60 -7.34 -12.02 -10.01
C PRO A 60 -8.74 -11.82 -9.43
N TYR A 61 -8.94 -12.09 -8.14
CA TYR A 61 -10.28 -12.17 -7.54
C TYR A 61 -10.77 -10.84 -6.97
N TYR A 62 -9.87 -9.86 -6.77
CA TYR A 62 -10.19 -8.53 -6.24
C TYR A 62 -10.96 -8.59 -4.90
N ILE A 63 -10.57 -9.54 -4.03
CA ILE A 63 -11.19 -9.72 -2.72
C ILE A 63 -10.38 -8.97 -1.67
N ASN A 64 -11.05 -8.07 -0.94
CA ASN A 64 -10.46 -7.41 0.22
C ASN A 64 -10.42 -8.39 1.42
N SER A 65 -9.25 -8.99 1.64
CA SER A 65 -9.04 -9.99 2.70
C SER A 65 -9.30 -9.47 4.11
N VAL A 66 -9.11 -8.16 4.34
CA VAL A 66 -9.39 -7.48 5.61
C VAL A 66 -10.89 -7.26 5.79
N ALA A 67 -11.61 -6.89 4.73
CA ALA A 67 -13.07 -6.77 4.79
C ALA A 67 -13.72 -8.14 5.00
N GLN A 68 -13.18 -9.20 4.38
CA GLN A 68 -13.69 -10.56 4.53
C GLN A 68 -13.55 -11.07 5.97
N ILE A 69 -12.37 -10.94 6.58
CA ILE A 69 -12.16 -11.41 7.97
C ILE A 69 -12.95 -10.57 8.97
N LYS A 70 -13.14 -9.26 8.73
CA LYS A 70 -14.02 -8.41 9.54
C LYS A 70 -15.47 -8.91 9.49
N LYS A 71 -16.01 -9.18 8.30
CA LYS A 71 -17.36 -9.76 8.15
C LYS A 71 -17.50 -11.10 8.89
N GLN A 72 -16.46 -11.93 8.89
CA GLN A 72 -16.46 -13.19 9.64
C GLN A 72 -16.48 -12.95 11.14
N ILE A 73 -15.66 -12.03 11.66
CA ILE A 73 -15.65 -11.65 13.08
C ILE A 73 -17.03 -11.12 13.51
N ASP A 74 -17.61 -10.20 12.74
CA ASP A 74 -18.91 -9.60 13.04
C ASP A 74 -20.00 -10.67 13.08
N LEU A 75 -20.03 -11.58 12.08
CA LEU A 75 -20.97 -12.69 12.06
C LEU A 75 -20.80 -13.64 13.26
N THR A 76 -19.55 -13.99 13.60
CA THR A 76 -19.26 -14.83 14.77
C THR A 76 -19.77 -14.19 16.05
N GLN A 77 -19.59 -12.87 16.22
CA GLN A 77 -20.10 -12.14 17.38
C GLN A 77 -21.64 -12.15 17.44
N GLU A 78 -22.33 -11.97 16.30
CA GLU A 78 -23.79 -12.02 16.25
C GLU A 78 -24.33 -13.43 16.55
N LEU A 79 -23.67 -14.49 16.07
CA LEU A 79 -24.04 -15.88 16.38
C LEU A 79 -23.87 -16.20 17.87
N ILE A 80 -22.79 -15.73 18.50
CA ILE A 80 -22.58 -15.83 19.95
C ILE A 80 -23.72 -15.14 20.70
N LYS A 81 -24.10 -13.91 20.31
CA LYS A 81 -25.21 -13.17 20.92
C LYS A 81 -26.55 -13.89 20.78
N ALA A 82 -26.78 -14.54 19.64
CA ALA A 82 -27.98 -15.34 19.38
C ALA A 82 -27.98 -16.70 20.12
N GLY A 83 -26.92 -17.04 20.85
CA GLY A 83 -26.79 -18.31 21.56
C GLY A 83 -26.49 -19.51 20.66
N VAL A 84 -26.14 -19.29 19.39
CA VAL A 84 -25.86 -20.36 18.42
C VAL A 84 -24.40 -20.79 18.58
N ARG A 85 -24.17 -22.08 18.90
CA ARG A 85 -22.82 -22.67 19.04
C ARG A 85 -21.89 -21.83 19.95
N ARG A 86 -22.46 -21.22 20.98
CA ARG A 86 -21.82 -20.16 21.78
C ARG A 86 -20.44 -20.56 22.31
N GLU A 87 -20.34 -21.69 23.00
CA GLU A 87 -19.08 -22.14 23.63
C GLU A 87 -17.96 -22.35 22.59
N GLU A 88 -18.29 -22.94 21.45
CA GLU A 88 -17.33 -23.18 20.36
C GLU A 88 -16.88 -21.86 19.73
N LEU A 89 -17.82 -20.96 19.41
CA LEU A 89 -17.50 -19.68 18.77
C LEU A 89 -16.76 -18.72 19.71
N GLU A 90 -17.01 -18.76 21.02
CA GLU A 90 -16.26 -18.00 22.02
C GLU A 90 -14.78 -18.43 22.08
N LEU A 91 -14.49 -19.72 21.81
CA LEU A 91 -13.12 -20.23 21.72
C LEU A 91 -12.43 -19.86 20.38
N GLU A 92 -13.18 -19.82 19.28
CA GLU A 92 -12.66 -19.49 17.94
C GLU A 92 -12.43 -17.99 17.71
N LEU A 93 -13.31 -17.15 18.26
CA LEU A 93 -13.31 -15.69 18.02
C LEU A 93 -11.95 -15.02 18.28
N PRO A 94 -11.20 -15.33 19.37
CA PRO A 94 -9.87 -14.77 19.57
C PRO A 94 -8.88 -15.09 18.45
N SER A 95 -8.99 -16.27 17.83
CA SER A 95 -8.13 -16.66 16.70
C SER A 95 -8.44 -15.84 15.45
N LEU A 96 -9.74 -15.69 15.13
CA LEU A 96 -10.19 -14.85 14.01
C LEU A 96 -9.76 -13.39 14.18
N MET A 97 -9.85 -12.85 15.39
CA MET A 97 -9.40 -11.49 15.69
C MET A 97 -7.89 -11.32 15.47
N ARG A 98 -7.07 -12.28 15.92
CA ARG A 98 -5.61 -12.27 15.67
C ARG A 98 -5.30 -12.33 14.17
N GLU A 99 -6.00 -13.20 13.44
CA GLU A 99 -5.86 -13.28 11.99
C GLU A 99 -6.26 -11.96 11.31
N GLY A 100 -7.31 -11.30 11.78
CA GLY A 100 -7.71 -9.97 11.34
C GLY A 100 -6.61 -8.92 11.47
N VAL A 101 -5.91 -8.91 12.61
CA VAL A 101 -4.77 -8.00 12.84
C VAL A 101 -3.62 -8.31 11.88
N ILE A 102 -3.27 -9.59 11.69
CA ILE A 102 -2.19 -10.00 10.79
C ILE A 102 -2.49 -9.58 9.34
N ARG A 103 -3.72 -9.83 8.86
CA ARG A 103 -4.15 -9.45 7.51
C ARG A 103 -4.11 -7.94 7.31
N LEU A 104 -4.50 -7.16 8.31
CA LEU A 104 -4.42 -5.70 8.29
C LEU A 104 -2.96 -5.22 8.18
N GLN A 105 -2.10 -5.69 9.08
CA GLN A 105 -0.67 -5.33 9.09
C GLN A 105 0.02 -5.69 7.77
N LYS A 106 -0.27 -6.88 7.22
CA LYS A 106 0.27 -7.32 5.94
C LYS A 106 -0.19 -6.43 4.79
N ARG A 107 -1.49 -6.08 4.73
CA ARG A 107 -2.02 -5.17 3.71
C ARG A 107 -1.32 -3.81 3.78
N ASP A 108 -1.21 -3.23 4.98
CA ASP A 108 -0.62 -1.90 5.16
C ASP A 108 0.89 -1.91 4.84
N ALA A 109 1.60 -3.00 5.14
CA ALA A 109 2.98 -3.21 4.72
C ALA A 109 3.11 -3.31 3.19
N ASN A 110 2.21 -4.05 2.52
CA ASN A 110 2.21 -4.17 1.07
C ASN A 110 1.91 -2.84 0.37
N ILE A 111 0.97 -2.05 0.91
CA ILE A 111 0.68 -0.70 0.42
C ILE A 111 1.93 0.18 0.53
N ARG A 112 2.62 0.20 1.68
CA ARG A 112 3.88 0.96 1.82
C ARG A 112 4.96 0.48 0.84
N SER A 113 5.10 -0.83 0.69
CA SER A 113 6.05 -1.43 -0.26
C SER A 113 5.78 -1.00 -1.71
N ALA A 114 4.50 -0.89 -2.09
CA ALA A 114 4.11 -0.40 -3.42
C ALA A 114 4.59 1.04 -3.70
N TRP A 115 4.63 1.88 -2.67
CA TRP A 115 5.10 3.26 -2.79
C TRP A 115 6.61 3.42 -2.69
N HIS A 116 7.33 2.42 -2.15
CA HIS A 116 8.76 2.51 -1.89
C HIS A 116 9.55 2.97 -3.13
N GLY A 117 9.38 2.31 -4.27
CA GLY A 117 10.10 2.68 -5.49
C GLY A 117 9.79 4.09 -6.02
N TYR A 118 8.60 4.64 -5.74
CA TYR A 118 8.30 6.04 -6.05
C TYR A 118 9.07 6.98 -5.10
N TRP A 119 9.03 6.70 -3.80
CA TRP A 119 9.69 7.50 -2.78
C TRP A 119 11.20 7.56 -2.95
N GLU A 120 11.82 6.43 -3.23
CA GLU A 120 13.26 6.34 -3.47
C GLU A 120 13.74 7.25 -4.61
N ILE A 121 12.81 7.71 -5.45
CA ILE A 121 13.12 8.55 -6.60
C ILE A 121 12.66 9.99 -6.40
N TRP A 122 11.39 10.18 -6.03
CA TRP A 122 10.73 11.49 -5.98
C TRP A 122 10.58 12.05 -4.56
N GLY A 123 10.73 11.20 -3.55
CA GLY A 123 10.41 11.53 -2.16
C GLY A 123 8.95 11.25 -1.79
N TRP A 124 8.59 11.57 -0.55
CA TRP A 124 7.23 11.37 -0.04
C TRP A 124 6.39 12.66 -0.18
N GLU A 125 5.10 12.49 -0.45
CA GLU A 125 4.14 13.59 -0.57
C GLU A 125 2.90 13.33 0.29
N GLU A 126 2.23 14.42 0.68
CA GLU A 126 0.99 14.32 1.46
C GLU A 126 -0.09 13.52 0.71
N GLY A 127 -0.85 12.72 1.46
CA GLY A 127 -1.82 11.78 0.91
C GLY A 127 -1.26 10.37 0.61
N GLN A 128 0.06 10.19 0.66
CA GLN A 128 0.71 8.89 0.54
C GLN A 128 0.81 8.21 1.93
N PRO A 129 0.87 6.86 2.00
CA PRO A 129 1.13 6.17 3.25
C PRO A 129 2.46 6.63 3.85
N SER A 130 2.59 6.65 5.17
CA SER A 130 3.85 7.11 5.79
C SER A 130 5.00 6.13 5.50
N PRO A 131 6.22 6.64 5.20
CA PRO A 131 7.41 5.82 5.02
C PRO A 131 7.82 5.09 6.30
#